data_AF-A0A1S2IUR5-F1
#
_entry.id   AF-A0A1S2IUR5-F1
#
_cell.length_a   1.000
_cell.length_b   1.000
_cell.length_c   1.000
_cell.angle_alpha   90.00
_cell.angle_beta   90.00
_cell.angle_gamma   90.00
#
_symmetry.space_group_name_H-M   'P 1'
#
loop_
_entity.id
_entity.type
_entity.pdbx_description
1 polymer ?
#
loop_
_entity_poly.entity_id
_entity_poly.type
_entity_poly.pdbx_seq_one_letter_code
_entity_poly.pdbx_strand_id
1 'polypeptide(L)'
;MISTFLIEHAPLVRAAFWVALAAAAVLAWLLHRLRLRGILLGLSGVSLVAVLVLTLLPDGTRPGGVTCTVQFSVPFQGLETLANVALLLPLVLFLGTATNRPLTILAGAVALSVAIEVVQALAPALGRRCDTNDWFMNTVGALLGAVVALVVCRIERRRTTTAVAG
;
A
#
# COMPACT_ATOMS: atom_id res chain seq x y z
N MET A 1 -6.97 6.81 23.54
CA MET A 1 -5.67 6.88 24.24
C MET A 1 -4.48 6.66 23.31
N ILE A 2 -4.52 5.68 22.41
CA ILE A 2 -3.49 5.52 21.35
C ILE A 2 -3.49 6.73 20.39
N SER A 3 -4.66 7.23 20.01
CA SER A 3 -4.82 8.38 19.12
C SER A 3 -4.23 9.67 19.69
N THR A 4 -4.38 9.93 20.99
CA THR A 4 -3.75 11.09 21.67
C THR A 4 -2.23 10.96 21.72
N PHE A 5 -1.71 9.76 21.99
CA PHE A 5 -0.26 9.51 21.98
C PHE A 5 0.36 9.68 20.58
N LEU A 6 -0.32 9.21 19.52
CA LEU A 6 0.14 9.38 18.13
C LEU A 6 0.12 10.84 17.67
N ILE A 7 -0.82 11.65 18.15
CA ILE A 7 -0.91 13.08 17.81
C ILE A 7 0.22 13.86 18.50
N GLU A 8 0.51 13.58 19.77
CA GLU A 8 1.66 14.17 20.47
C GLU A 8 3.01 13.77 19.86
N HIS A 9 3.09 12.57 19.26
CA HIS A 9 4.32 12.03 18.66
C HIS A 9 4.23 11.93 17.13
N ALA A 10 3.45 12.79 16.47
CA ALA A 10 3.31 12.84 15.01
C ALA A 10 4.65 12.83 14.22
N PRO A 11 5.75 13.49 14.65
CA PRO A 11 7.05 13.36 13.98
C PRO A 11 7.63 11.94 14.08
N LEU A 12 7.43 11.22 15.18
CA LEU A 12 7.88 9.83 15.33
C LEU A 12 7.11 8.89 14.43
N VAL A 13 5.79 9.08 14.25
CA VAL A 13 5.00 8.24 13.33
C VAL A 13 5.48 8.40 11.88
N ARG A 14 5.79 9.65 11.47
CA ARG A 14 6.38 9.92 10.16
C ARG A 14 7.75 9.26 9.99
N ALA A 15 8.62 9.36 11.00
CA ALA A 15 9.91 8.68 10.97
C ALA A 15 9.73 7.16 10.89
N ALA A 16 8.82 6.58 11.69
CA ALA A 16 8.53 5.15 11.70
C ALA A 16 8.01 4.65 10.34
N PHE A 17 7.19 5.42 9.64
CA PHE A 17 6.75 5.08 8.28
C PHE A 17 7.92 4.92 7.31
N TRP A 18 8.85 5.88 7.29
CA TRP A 18 10.02 5.82 6.41
C TRP A 18 10.97 4.67 6.79
N VAL A 19 11.14 4.42 8.10
CA VAL A 19 11.91 3.27 8.60
C VAL A 19 11.26 1.95 8.16
N ALA A 20 9.93 1.82 8.29
CA ALA A 20 9.19 0.65 7.86
C ALA A 20 9.28 0.45 6.34
N LEU A 21 9.20 1.53 5.55
CA LEU A 21 9.39 1.49 4.10
C LEU A 21 10.79 0.99 3.74
N ALA A 22 11.83 1.53 4.38
CA ALA A 22 13.20 1.10 4.16
C ALA A 22 13.39 -0.39 4.54
N ALA A 23 12.86 -0.82 5.69
CA ALA A 23 12.91 -2.20 6.13
C ALA A 23 12.19 -3.14 5.16
N ALA A 24 10.99 -2.78 4.69
CA ALA A 24 10.24 -3.54 3.71
C ALA A 24 10.96 -3.63 2.36
N ALA A 25 11.61 -2.54 1.92
CA ALA A 25 12.42 -2.52 0.71
C ALA A 25 13.62 -3.47 0.80
N VAL A 26 14.36 -3.43 1.93
CA VAL A 26 15.49 -4.34 2.21
C VAL A 26 15.02 -5.78 2.27
N LEU A 27 13.90 -6.06 2.95
CA LEU A 27 13.31 -7.39 3.03
C LEU A 27 12.93 -7.90 1.64
N ALA A 28 12.22 -7.09 0.84
CA ALA A 28 11.84 -7.46 -0.53
C ALA A 28 13.08 -7.75 -1.40
N TRP A 29 14.12 -6.92 -1.29
CA TRP A 29 15.38 -7.13 -1.99
C TRP A 29 16.07 -8.43 -1.58
N LEU A 30 16.20 -8.69 -0.27
CA LEU A 30 16.81 -9.92 0.25
C LEU A 30 16.03 -11.17 -0.18
N LEU A 31 14.70 -11.16 -0.03
CA LEU A 31 13.85 -12.29 -0.44
C LEU A 31 13.93 -12.53 -1.95
N HIS A 32 13.96 -11.46 -2.75
CA HIS A 32 14.11 -11.55 -4.20
C HIS A 32 15.48 -12.14 -4.57
N ARG A 33 16.56 -11.66 -3.92
CA ARG A 33 17.93 -12.15 -4.11
C ARG A 33 18.07 -13.63 -3.73
N LEU A 34 17.45 -14.04 -2.62
CA LEU A 34 17.42 -15.43 -2.16
C LEU A 34 16.44 -16.31 -2.96
N ARG A 35 15.77 -15.75 -3.99
CA ARG A 35 14.78 -16.43 -4.84
C ARG A 35 13.59 -17.02 -4.07
N LEU A 36 13.26 -16.45 -2.90
CA LEU A 36 12.18 -16.89 -2.02
C LEU A 36 10.82 -16.34 -2.47
N ARG A 37 10.45 -16.64 -3.73
CA ARG A 37 9.21 -16.14 -4.36
C ARG A 37 7.95 -16.52 -3.58
N GLY A 38 7.90 -17.71 -2.99
CA GLY A 38 6.76 -18.16 -2.19
C GLY A 38 6.49 -17.26 -0.98
N ILE A 39 7.54 -16.75 -0.32
CA ILE A 39 7.40 -15.84 0.83
C ILE A 39 6.90 -14.47 0.37
N LEU A 40 7.43 -13.95 -0.75
CA LEU A 40 6.94 -12.68 -1.32
C LEU A 40 5.45 -12.77 -1.68
N LEU A 41 5.03 -13.89 -2.27
CA LEU A 41 3.61 -14.14 -2.57
C LEU A 41 2.79 -14.26 -1.29
N GLY A 42 3.27 -14.98 -0.27
CA GLY A 42 2.61 -15.06 1.03
C GLY A 42 2.42 -13.69 1.68
N LEU A 43 3.48 -12.88 1.74
CA LEU A 43 3.42 -11.51 2.26
C LEU A 43 2.46 -10.62 1.46
N SER A 44 2.43 -10.77 0.13
CA SER A 44 1.46 -10.06 -0.70
C SER A 44 0.02 -10.49 -0.42
N GLY A 45 -0.22 -11.78 -0.19
CA GLY A 45 -1.53 -12.31 0.18
C GLY A 45 -2.00 -11.77 1.54
N VAL A 46 -1.11 -11.77 2.54
CA VAL A 46 -1.36 -11.15 3.85
C VAL A 46 -1.68 -9.67 3.70
N SER A 47 -0.93 -8.95 2.87
CA SER A 47 -1.17 -7.52 2.61
C SER A 47 -2.54 -7.29 1.95
N LEU A 48 -2.91 -8.12 0.96
CA LEU A 48 -4.22 -8.04 0.31
C LEU A 48 -5.36 -8.31 1.29
N VAL A 49 -5.22 -9.34 2.13
CA VAL A 49 -6.21 -9.62 3.18
C VAL A 49 -6.33 -8.45 4.15
N ALA A 50 -5.20 -7.88 4.59
CA ALA A 50 -5.20 -6.72 5.48
C ALA A 50 -5.91 -5.51 4.85
N VAL A 51 -5.65 -5.21 3.55
CA VAL A 51 -6.36 -4.16 2.81
C VAL A 51 -7.87 -4.41 2.85
N LEU A 52 -8.32 -5.59 2.42
CA LEU A 52 -9.75 -5.92 2.34
C LEU A 52 -10.42 -5.86 3.72
N VAL A 53 -9.77 -6.38 4.76
CA VAL A 53 -10.27 -6.35 6.13
C VAL A 53 -10.39 -4.90 6.61
N LEU A 54 -9.32 -4.09 6.48
CA LEU A 54 -9.32 -2.72 6.97
C LEU A 54 -10.30 -1.80 6.23
N THR A 55 -10.59 -2.08 4.95
CA THR A 55 -11.50 -1.25 4.16
C THR A 55 -12.95 -1.74 4.16
N LEU A 56 -13.21 -3.03 4.35
CA LEU A 56 -14.55 -3.61 4.25
C LEU A 56 -15.12 -4.08 5.59
N LEU A 57 -14.36 -4.02 6.69
CA LEU A 57 -14.96 -4.19 8.01
C LEU A 57 -15.87 -2.99 8.33
N PRO A 58 -17.09 -3.24 8.82
CA PRO A 58 -17.96 -2.17 9.29
C PRO A 58 -17.29 -1.36 10.40
N ASP A 59 -17.31 -0.04 10.27
CA ASP A 59 -16.71 0.87 11.26
C ASP A 59 -17.65 1.17 12.44
N GLY A 60 -18.87 0.62 12.41
CA GLY A 60 -19.89 0.77 13.46
C GLY A 60 -20.57 2.15 13.46
N THR A 61 -20.28 3.01 12.49
CA THR A 61 -20.97 4.29 12.35
C THR A 61 -22.35 4.10 11.70
N ARG A 62 -23.28 5.02 11.97
CA ARG A 62 -24.65 4.93 11.41
C ARG A 62 -24.58 5.02 9.87
N PRO A 63 -25.40 4.24 9.14
CA PRO A 63 -25.42 4.30 7.68
C PRO A 63 -25.60 5.75 7.19
N GLY A 64 -24.58 6.26 6.50
CA GLY A 64 -24.65 7.54 5.79
C GLY A 64 -25.38 7.38 4.45
N GLY A 65 -25.75 8.51 3.83
CA GLY A 65 -26.28 8.51 2.46
C GLY A 65 -25.24 8.06 1.43
N VAL A 66 -25.69 7.78 0.19
CA VAL A 66 -24.91 7.24 -0.94
C VAL A 66 -23.96 8.27 -1.60
N THR A 67 -23.66 9.38 -0.91
CA THR A 67 -22.88 10.49 -1.47
C THR A 67 -21.39 10.32 -1.17
N CYS A 68 -20.55 10.29 -2.19
CA CYS A 68 -19.10 10.29 -2.03
C CYS A 68 -18.58 11.68 -1.68
N THR A 69 -17.59 11.73 -0.79
CA THR A 69 -16.87 12.96 -0.50
C THR A 69 -15.81 13.16 -1.57
N VAL A 70 -15.77 14.35 -2.18
CA VAL A 70 -14.74 14.73 -3.14
C VAL A 70 -13.80 15.69 -2.46
N GLN A 71 -12.61 15.20 -2.08
CA GLN A 71 -11.56 15.98 -1.46
C GLN A 71 -10.17 15.43 -1.81
N PHE A 72 -9.16 16.29 -1.67
CA PHE A 72 -7.76 15.93 -1.89
C PHE A 72 -6.88 16.62 -0.84
N SER A 73 -6.12 15.82 -0.10
CA SER A 73 -5.16 16.29 0.89
C SER A 73 -3.73 16.18 0.38
N VAL A 74 -2.81 16.92 0.99
CA VAL A 74 -1.39 16.79 0.69
C VAL A 74 -0.87 15.46 1.28
N PRO A 75 -0.23 14.60 0.47
CA PRO A 75 0.31 13.33 0.96
C PRO A 75 1.34 13.53 2.07
N PHE A 76 1.43 12.55 2.99
CA PHE A 76 2.42 12.48 4.08
C PHE A 76 2.35 13.58 5.17
N GLN A 77 1.32 14.44 5.14
CA GLN A 77 1.15 15.50 6.14
C GLN A 77 0.39 15.03 7.38
N GLY A 78 -0.70 14.30 7.19
CA GLY A 78 -1.56 13.80 8.27
C GLY A 78 -1.32 12.32 8.57
N LEU A 79 -1.60 11.90 9.81
CA LEU A 79 -1.54 10.49 10.21
C LEU A 79 -2.47 9.61 9.36
N GLU A 80 -3.68 10.10 9.08
CA GLU A 80 -4.67 9.44 8.24
C GLU A 80 -4.15 9.28 6.80
N THR A 81 -3.58 10.34 6.22
CA THR A 81 -2.97 10.27 4.88
C THR A 81 -1.83 9.26 4.83
N LEU A 82 -1.04 9.16 5.90
CA LEU A 82 0.07 8.22 5.99
C LEU A 82 -0.42 6.77 6.07
N ALA A 83 -1.49 6.53 6.82
CA ALA A 83 -2.11 5.21 6.94
C ALA A 83 -2.65 4.71 5.59
N ASN A 84 -3.35 5.58 4.84
CA ASN A 84 -3.84 5.24 3.51
C ASN A 84 -2.69 4.99 2.52
N VAL A 85 -1.65 5.83 2.53
CA VAL A 85 -0.44 5.59 1.73
C VAL A 85 0.22 4.25 2.10
N ALA A 86 0.23 3.87 3.38
CA ALA A 86 0.79 2.60 3.82
C ALA A 86 -0.03 1.38 3.39
N LEU A 87 -1.30 1.55 3.01
CA LEU A 87 -2.26 0.46 2.83
C LEU A 87 -1.93 -0.43 1.63
N LEU A 88 -1.76 0.16 0.44
CA LEU A 88 -1.45 -0.59 -0.78
C LEU A 88 0.04 -0.81 -1.03
N LEU A 89 0.91 -0.07 -0.32
CA LEU A 89 2.35 -0.09 -0.56
C LEU A 89 2.96 -1.50 -0.42
N PRO A 90 2.72 -2.26 0.67
CA PRO A 90 3.30 -3.60 0.84
C PRO A 90 2.83 -4.58 -0.22
N LEU A 91 1.53 -4.52 -0.58
CA LEU A 91 0.96 -5.37 -1.63
C LEU A 91 1.69 -5.17 -2.96
N VAL A 92 1.84 -3.91 -3.40
CA VAL A 92 2.48 -3.60 -4.68
C VAL A 92 3.98 -3.91 -4.64
N LEU A 93 4.65 -3.62 -3.53
CA LEU A 93 6.07 -3.94 -3.35
C LEU A 93 6.33 -5.45 -3.46
N PHE A 94 5.65 -6.27 -2.66
CA PHE A 94 5.94 -7.70 -2.61
C PHE A 94 5.42 -8.44 -3.84
N LEU A 95 4.22 -8.13 -4.32
CA LEU A 95 3.68 -8.78 -5.51
C LEU A 95 4.41 -8.33 -6.79
N GLY A 96 4.76 -7.04 -6.88
CA GLY A 96 5.53 -6.48 -7.99
C GLY A 96 6.93 -7.11 -8.09
N THR A 97 7.61 -7.28 -6.95
CA THR A 97 8.93 -7.95 -6.90
C THR A 97 8.84 -9.46 -7.14
N ALA A 98 7.79 -10.14 -6.66
CA ALA A 98 7.58 -11.57 -6.92
C ALA A 98 7.34 -11.86 -8.42
N THR A 99 6.50 -11.03 -9.05
CA THR A 99 6.07 -11.20 -10.45
C THR A 99 7.03 -10.57 -11.46
N ASN A 100 7.95 -9.71 -11.01
CA ASN A 100 8.77 -8.84 -11.87
C ASN A 100 7.94 -7.95 -12.81
N ARG A 101 6.70 -7.63 -12.44
CA ARG A 101 5.76 -6.81 -13.24
C ARG A 101 5.16 -5.65 -12.42
N PRO A 102 5.98 -4.79 -11.80
CA PRO A 102 5.50 -3.77 -10.87
C PRO A 102 4.48 -2.78 -11.47
N LEU A 103 4.59 -2.44 -12.76
CA LEU A 103 3.63 -1.55 -13.42
C LEU A 103 2.24 -2.20 -13.62
N THR A 104 2.21 -3.49 -13.93
CA THR A 104 0.95 -4.24 -14.01
C THR A 104 0.29 -4.35 -12.64
N ILE A 105 1.08 -4.60 -11.60
CA ILE A 105 0.58 -4.66 -10.22
C ILE A 105 0.10 -3.29 -9.75
N LEU A 106 0.79 -2.19 -10.10
CA LEU A 106 0.35 -0.83 -9.84
C LEU A 106 -1.04 -0.57 -10.43
N ALA A 107 -1.23 -0.85 -11.71
CA ALA A 107 -2.52 -0.67 -12.38
C ALA A 107 -3.64 -1.48 -11.68
N GLY A 108 -3.34 -2.74 -11.34
CA GLY A 108 -4.27 -3.59 -10.59
C GLY A 108 -4.61 -3.05 -9.20
N ALA A 109 -3.63 -2.50 -8.48
CA ALA A 109 -3.83 -1.92 -7.15
C ALA A 109 -4.64 -0.62 -7.19
N VAL A 110 -4.41 0.24 -8.19
CA VAL A 110 -5.24 1.44 -8.41
C VAL A 110 -6.68 1.04 -8.74
N ALA A 111 -6.87 0.06 -9.62
CA ALA A 111 -8.20 -0.47 -9.93
C ALA A 111 -8.89 -1.10 -8.72
N LEU A 112 -8.15 -1.84 -7.89
CA LEU A 112 -8.63 -2.40 -6.63
C LEU A 112 -9.10 -1.31 -5.67
N SER A 113 -8.34 -0.21 -5.54
CA SER A 113 -8.74 0.91 -4.70
C SER A 113 -10.05 1.54 -5.19
N VAL A 114 -10.23 1.73 -6.50
CA VAL A 114 -11.49 2.21 -7.07
C VAL A 114 -12.64 1.25 -6.76
N ALA A 115 -12.41 -0.07 -6.91
CA ALA A 115 -13.42 -1.07 -6.62
C ALA A 115 -13.85 -1.05 -5.14
N ILE A 116 -12.90 -0.86 -4.22
CA ILE A 116 -13.19 -0.72 -2.78
C ILE A 116 -14.08 0.49 -2.52
N GLU A 117 -13.75 1.67 -3.08
CA GLU A 117 -14.57 2.88 -2.93
C GLU A 117 -15.99 2.67 -3.47
N VAL A 118 -16.12 2.02 -4.64
CA VAL A 118 -17.43 1.70 -5.22
C VAL A 118 -18.22 0.75 -4.32
N VAL A 119 -17.57 -0.27 -3.75
CA VAL A 119 -18.22 -1.17 -2.80
C VAL A 119 -18.68 -0.42 -1.55
N GLN A 120 -17.85 0.47 -1.00
CA GLN A 120 -18.21 1.30 0.15
C GLN A 120 -19.37 2.26 -0.17
N ALA A 121 -19.42 2.82 -1.38
CA ALA A 121 -20.54 3.63 -1.85
C ALA A 121 -21.86 2.83 -1.92
N LEU A 122 -21.80 1.59 -2.41
CA LEU A 122 -22.97 0.72 -2.62
C LEU A 122 -23.38 -0.08 -1.38
N ALA A 123 -22.56 -0.09 -0.33
CA ALA A 123 -22.83 -0.80 0.91
C ALA A 123 -22.88 0.14 2.13
N PRO A 124 -23.96 0.95 2.29
CA PRO A 124 -24.11 1.87 3.43
C PRO A 124 -24.07 1.18 4.80
N ALA A 125 -24.35 -0.13 4.85
CA ALA A 125 -24.26 -0.95 6.05
C ALA A 125 -22.82 -1.07 6.62
N LEU A 126 -21.81 -0.74 5.82
CA LEU A 126 -20.42 -0.68 6.29
C LEU A 126 -20.14 0.55 7.16
N GLY A 127 -21.02 1.56 7.16
CA GLY A 127 -20.82 2.83 7.85
C GLY A 127 -19.76 3.75 7.20
N ARG A 128 -18.88 3.19 6.38
CA ARG A 128 -17.86 3.92 5.61
C ARG A 128 -18.46 4.64 4.41
N ARG A 129 -18.04 5.89 4.17
CA ARG A 129 -18.37 6.63 2.95
C ARG A 129 -17.18 6.59 2.00
N CYS A 130 -17.48 6.50 0.71
CA CYS A 130 -16.47 6.67 -0.33
C CYS A 130 -15.85 8.08 -0.27
N ASP A 131 -14.54 8.15 -0.46
CA ASP A 131 -13.73 9.36 -0.39
C ASP A 131 -12.64 9.35 -1.46
N THR A 132 -12.64 10.35 -2.35
CA THR A 132 -11.60 10.46 -3.39
C THR A 132 -10.20 10.64 -2.82
N ASN A 133 -10.09 11.14 -1.57
CA ASN A 133 -8.81 11.26 -0.88
C ASN A 133 -8.24 9.90 -0.49
N ASP A 134 -9.08 8.93 -0.10
CA ASP A 134 -8.63 7.57 0.24
C ASP A 134 -8.07 6.88 -1.01
N TRP A 135 -8.80 6.95 -2.12
CA TRP A 135 -8.31 6.49 -3.43
C TRP A 135 -6.98 7.14 -3.84
N PHE A 136 -6.87 8.46 -3.69
CA PHE A 136 -5.66 9.20 -4.06
C PHE A 136 -4.46 8.79 -3.20
N MET A 137 -4.62 8.70 -1.87
CA MET A 137 -3.56 8.32 -0.94
C MET A 137 -3.11 6.87 -1.14
N ASN A 138 -4.05 5.94 -1.32
CA ASN A 138 -3.78 4.55 -1.66
C ASN A 138 -2.98 4.45 -2.97
N THR A 139 -3.33 5.28 -3.97
CA THR A 139 -2.62 5.36 -5.25
C THR A 139 -1.17 5.87 -5.09
N VAL A 140 -0.95 6.87 -4.24
CA VAL A 140 0.41 7.35 -3.89
C VAL A 140 1.23 6.23 -3.24
N GLY A 141 0.63 5.48 -2.31
CA GLY A 141 1.24 4.30 -1.70
C GLY A 141 1.62 3.21 -2.70
N ALA A 142 0.69 2.89 -3.60
CA ALA A 142 0.90 1.92 -4.67
C ALA A 142 2.05 2.36 -5.59
N LEU A 143 2.11 3.65 -5.95
CA LEU A 143 3.18 4.20 -6.79
C LEU A 143 4.55 4.07 -6.09
N LEU A 144 4.64 4.41 -4.80
CA LEU A 144 5.87 4.23 -4.03
C LEU A 144 6.31 2.76 -4.00
N GLY A 145 5.39 1.84 -3.72
CA GLY A 145 5.67 0.40 -3.74
C GLY A 145 6.17 -0.08 -5.11
N ALA A 146 5.57 0.40 -6.19
CA ALA A 146 5.97 0.06 -7.56
C ALA A 146 7.36 0.60 -7.92
N VAL A 147 7.69 1.83 -7.53
CA VAL A 147 9.03 2.43 -7.74
C VAL A 147 10.09 1.62 -7.02
N VAL A 148 9.87 1.27 -5.74
CA VAL A 148 10.80 0.44 -4.98
C VAL A 148 10.95 -0.95 -5.61
N ALA A 149 9.85 -1.59 -5.99
CA ALA A 149 9.87 -2.89 -6.67
C ALA A 149 10.65 -2.86 -8.00
N LEU A 150 10.48 -1.79 -8.80
CA LEU A 150 11.24 -1.57 -10.03
C LEU A 150 12.75 -1.48 -9.76
N VAL A 151 13.15 -0.73 -8.74
CA VAL A 151 14.55 -0.60 -8.34
C VAL A 151 15.13 -1.95 -7.94
N VAL A 152 14.45 -2.72 -7.10
CA VAL A 152 14.85 -4.06 -6.68
C VAL A 152 15.06 -4.98 -7.89
N CYS A 153 14.06 -5.08 -8.78
CA CYS A 153 14.15 -5.92 -9.97
C CYS A 153 15.28 -5.47 -10.93
N ARG A 154 15.53 -4.16 -11.05
CA ARG A 154 16.54 -3.62 -11.97
C ARG A 154 17.97 -3.84 -11.45
N ILE A 155 18.19 -3.75 -10.14
CA ILE A 155 19.51 -4.01 -9.52
C ILE A 155 19.93 -5.47 -9.77
N GLU A 156 19.03 -6.43 -9.54
CA GLU A 156 19.36 -7.86 -9.70
C GLU A 156 19.52 -8.28 -11.17
N ARG A 157 18.75 -7.70 -12.09
CA ARG A 157 18.95 -7.91 -13.54
C ARG A 157 20.34 -7.48 -13.98
N ARG A 158 20.79 -6.29 -13.56
CA ARG A 158 22.13 -5.77 -13.93
C ARG A 158 23.25 -6.67 -13.43
N ARG A 159 23.16 -7.17 -12.19
CA ARG A 159 24.13 -8.09 -11.61
C ARG A 159 24.24 -9.40 -12.38
N THR A 160 23.11 -9.95 -12.80
CA THR A 160 23.09 -11.18 -13.60
C THR A 160 23.75 -10.97 -14.96
N THR A 161 23.52 -9.83 -15.62
CA THR A 161 24.18 -9.50 -16.89
C THR A 161 25.70 -9.32 -16.75
N THR A 162 26.17 -8.66 -15.70
CA THR A 162 27.62 -8.50 -15.46
C THR A 162 28.31 -9.83 -15.16
N ALA A 163 27.66 -10.73 -14.42
CA ALA A 163 28.23 -12.04 -14.08
C ALA A 163 28.34 -13.02 -15.27
N VAL A 164 27.60 -12.80 -16.36
CA VAL A 164 27.69 -13.61 -17.59
C VAL A 164 28.74 -13.06 -18.56
N ALA A 165 29.17 -11.81 -18.40
CA ALA A 165 30.06 -11.10 -19.32
C ALA A 165 31.55 -11.10 -18.91
N GLY A 166 31.90 -11.68 -17.76
CA GLY A 166 33.28 -11.81 -17.26
C GLY A 166 33.63 -13.27 -17.01
#